data_AF-A0A819Z2P5-F1
#
_entry.id   AF-A0A819Z2P5-F1
#
_cell.length_a   1.000
_cell.length_b   1.000
_cell.length_c   1.000
_cell.angle_alpha   90.00
_cell.angle_beta   90.00
_cell.angle_gamma   90.00
#
_symmetry.space_group_name_H-M   'P 1'
#
loop_
_entity.id
_entity.type
_entity.pdbx_description
1 polymer ?
#
loop_
_entity_poly.entity_id
_entity_poly.type
_entity_poly.pdbx_seq_one_letter_code
_entity_poly.pdbx_strand_id
1 'polypeptide(L)'
;MTLSELEEEARKRKERLAQWKLKKQNQTTKRKEYEEDENDNVTEINNKEKDLQETTVEFPKPIFRNYKPNDAAQLSGAIILPKPKLIDIKSMIEDQLKNKSSGNDNSVSGVIEDVDLLSLAPRKPDWDLKRDVEKKLKRLEKRTTRAIAELTRERLLAEQKQSQTSFAEVVATTSELNEAAQDDDE
;
A
#
# COMPACT_ATOMS: atom_id res chain seq x y z
N MET A 1 -11.37 31.82 -24.32
CA MET A 1 -12.16 30.80 -25.01
C MET A 1 -13.02 31.48 -26.04
N THR A 2 -12.61 31.43 -27.29
CA THR A 2 -13.41 31.93 -28.41
C THR A 2 -14.50 30.92 -28.76
N LEU A 3 -15.60 31.36 -29.36
CA LEU A 3 -16.73 30.48 -29.73
C LEU A 3 -16.29 29.30 -30.61
N SER A 4 -15.23 29.49 -31.41
CA SER A 4 -14.59 28.47 -32.24
C SER A 4 -13.92 27.36 -31.43
N GLU A 5 -13.24 27.69 -30.34
CA GLU A 5 -12.53 26.74 -29.47
C GLU A 5 -13.52 25.84 -28.71
N LEU A 6 -14.66 26.42 -28.29
CA LEU A 6 -15.77 25.68 -27.68
C LEU A 6 -16.46 24.74 -28.69
N GLU A 7 -16.62 25.17 -29.94
CA GLU A 7 -17.17 24.31 -31.01
C GLU A 7 -16.24 23.13 -31.31
N GLU A 8 -14.93 23.36 -31.37
CA GLU A 8 -13.93 22.30 -31.55
C GLU A 8 -13.93 21.30 -30.40
N GLU A 9 -14.01 21.77 -29.16
CA GLU A 9 -14.09 20.89 -27.99
C GLU A 9 -15.39 20.07 -27.98
N ALA A 10 -16.51 20.68 -28.39
CA ALA A 10 -17.79 19.98 -28.55
C ALA A 10 -17.72 18.89 -29.62
N ARG A 11 -17.03 19.13 -30.75
CA ARG A 11 -16.78 18.10 -31.78
C ARG A 11 -15.92 16.96 -31.27
N LYS A 12 -14.82 17.25 -30.58
CA LYS A 12 -13.96 16.24 -29.94
C LYS A 12 -14.74 15.38 -28.94
N ARG A 13 -15.62 16.00 -28.13
CA ARG A 13 -16.50 15.28 -27.20
C ARG A 13 -17.50 14.39 -27.94
N LYS A 14 -18.10 14.88 -29.02
CA LYS A 14 -19.06 14.14 -29.85
C LYS A 14 -18.42 12.91 -30.48
N GLU A 15 -17.22 13.05 -31.04
CA GLU A 15 -16.45 11.93 -31.63
C GLU A 15 -16.08 10.89 -30.58
N ARG A 16 -15.58 11.31 -29.42
CA ARG A 16 -15.27 10.40 -28.31
C ARG A 16 -16.50 9.61 -27.84
N LEU A 17 -17.66 10.28 -27.74
CA LEU A 17 -18.91 9.61 -27.37
C LEU A 17 -19.39 8.65 -28.46
N ALA A 18 -19.18 8.97 -29.74
CA ALA A 18 -19.51 8.08 -30.85
C ALA A 18 -18.64 6.81 -30.83
N GLN A 19 -17.32 6.95 -30.60
CA GLN A 19 -16.43 5.80 -30.43
C GLN A 19 -16.83 4.92 -29.24
N TRP A 20 -17.24 5.54 -28.12
CA TRP A 20 -17.71 4.80 -26.96
C TRP A 20 -19.01 4.03 -27.24
N LYS A 21 -19.96 4.63 -27.98
CA LYS A 21 -21.19 3.95 -28.42
C LYS A 21 -20.90 2.78 -29.35
N LEU A 22 -20.01 2.95 -30.33
CA LEU A 22 -19.62 1.89 -31.26
C LEU A 22 -18.96 0.70 -30.52
N LYS A 23 -18.06 0.99 -29.58
CA LYS A 23 -17.43 -0.05 -28.74
C LYS A 23 -18.46 -0.83 -27.91
N LYS A 24 -19.48 -0.15 -27.36
CA LYS A 24 -20.56 -0.78 -26.62
C LYS A 24 -21.43 -1.68 -27.52
N GLN A 25 -21.75 -1.23 -28.73
CA GLN A 25 -22.50 -2.01 -29.70
C GLN A 25 -21.73 -3.27 -30.12
N ASN A 26 -20.42 -3.15 -30.40
CA ASN A 26 -19.58 -4.31 -30.76
C ASN A 26 -19.42 -5.32 -29.61
N GLN A 27 -19.46 -4.87 -28.34
CA GLN A 27 -19.52 -5.79 -27.21
C GLN A 27 -20.85 -6.54 -27.12
N THR A 28 -21.96 -5.87 -27.47
CA THR A 28 -23.27 -6.53 -27.50
C THR A 28 -23.43 -7.49 -28.67
N THR A 29 -22.89 -7.17 -29.85
CA THR A 29 -22.92 -8.09 -31.00
C THR A 29 -22.02 -9.29 -30.79
N LYS A 30 -20.82 -9.10 -30.22
CA LYS A 30 -19.95 -10.23 -29.83
C LYS A 30 -20.67 -11.17 -28.86
N ARG A 31 -21.40 -10.65 -27.87
CA ARG A 31 -22.21 -11.50 -26.97
C ARG A 31 -23.34 -12.25 -27.69
N LYS A 32 -23.93 -11.67 -28.75
CA LYS A 32 -25.00 -12.29 -29.52
C LYS A 32 -24.49 -13.33 -30.52
N GLU A 33 -23.34 -13.11 -31.17
CA GLU A 33 -22.70 -14.12 -32.02
C GLU A 33 -22.38 -15.40 -31.24
N TYR A 34 -21.92 -15.29 -29.99
CA TYR A 34 -21.70 -16.47 -29.13
C TYR A 34 -22.99 -17.16 -28.66
N GLU A 35 -24.17 -16.53 -28.78
CA GLU A 35 -25.47 -17.11 -28.39
C GLU A 35 -26.27 -17.66 -29.59
N GLU A 36 -25.93 -17.28 -30.83
CA GLU A 36 -26.60 -17.78 -32.05
C GLU A 36 -26.03 -19.14 -32.51
N ASP A 37 -24.74 -19.44 -32.28
CA ASP A 37 -24.13 -20.73 -32.65
C ASP A 37 -24.60 -21.95 -31.81
N GLU A 38 -25.27 -21.76 -30.67
CA GLU A 38 -25.80 -22.85 -29.84
C GLU A 38 -27.22 -23.31 -30.22
N ASN A 39 -27.98 -22.52 -31.01
CA ASN A 39 -29.41 -22.78 -31.22
C ASN A 39 -29.76 -23.55 -32.51
N ASP A 40 -28.83 -23.67 -33.46
CA ASP A 40 -29.07 -24.38 -34.73
C ASP A 40 -28.91 -25.91 -34.64
N ASN A 41 -28.45 -26.45 -33.49
CA ASN A 41 -28.29 -27.90 -33.27
C ASN A 41 -29.55 -28.59 -32.70
N VAL A 42 -30.61 -27.85 -32.37
CA VAL A 42 -31.79 -28.40 -31.66
C VAL A 42 -32.89 -28.88 -32.61
N THR A 43 -32.88 -28.49 -33.90
CA THR A 43 -34.02 -28.78 -34.81
C THR A 43 -33.88 -30.08 -35.62
N GLU A 44 -32.70 -30.69 -35.73
CA GLU A 44 -32.52 -31.97 -36.47
C GLU A 44 -32.74 -33.23 -35.61
N ILE A 45 -32.79 -33.10 -34.28
CA ILE A 45 -32.79 -34.25 -33.35
C ILE A 45 -34.19 -34.87 -33.15
N ASN A 46 -35.28 -34.13 -33.42
CA ASN A 46 -36.64 -34.51 -33.01
C ASN A 46 -37.32 -35.64 -33.82
N ASN A 47 -36.68 -36.21 -34.85
CA ASN A 47 -37.31 -37.22 -35.73
C ASN A 47 -36.77 -38.65 -35.58
N LYS A 48 -35.93 -38.94 -34.58
CA LYS A 48 -35.30 -40.28 -34.40
C LYS A 48 -35.43 -40.89 -33.00
N GLU A 49 -36.40 -40.45 -32.19
CA GLU A 49 -36.64 -41.05 -30.87
C GLU A 49 -37.81 -42.05 -30.90
N LYS A 50 -37.65 -43.20 -31.56
CA LYS A 50 -38.62 -44.29 -31.37
C LYS A 50 -38.11 -45.69 -31.10
N ASP A 51 -36.82 -45.96 -31.23
CA ASP A 51 -36.28 -47.25 -30.82
C ASP A 51 -34.83 -47.03 -30.41
N LEU A 52 -34.51 -46.97 -29.12
CA LEU A 52 -33.19 -47.31 -28.57
C LEU A 52 -33.30 -47.45 -27.04
N GLN A 53 -32.87 -48.63 -26.61
CA GLN A 53 -33.06 -49.23 -25.31
C GLN A 53 -32.14 -48.62 -24.23
N GLU A 54 -32.55 -48.82 -22.98
CA GLU A 54 -31.84 -48.51 -21.73
C GLU A 54 -30.33 -48.70 -21.79
N THR A 55 -29.59 -47.59 -21.87
CA THR A 55 -28.21 -47.54 -21.37
C THR A 55 -28.22 -46.60 -20.18
N THR A 56 -28.17 -47.14 -18.97
CA THR A 56 -28.05 -46.35 -17.73
C THR A 56 -26.66 -45.72 -17.66
N VAL A 57 -26.47 -44.64 -18.41
CA VAL A 57 -25.32 -43.76 -18.26
C VAL A 57 -25.53 -42.98 -16.97
N GLU A 58 -24.82 -43.35 -15.91
CA GLU A 58 -24.89 -42.63 -14.63
C GLU A 58 -24.28 -41.24 -14.78
N PHE A 59 -25.12 -40.22 -14.96
CA PHE A 59 -24.70 -38.83 -14.97
C PHE A 59 -24.30 -38.36 -13.55
N PRO A 60 -23.30 -37.47 -13.41
CA PRO A 60 -22.91 -36.92 -12.12
C PRO A 60 -24.09 -36.17 -11.48
N LYS A 61 -24.38 -36.50 -10.22
CA LYS A 61 -25.52 -35.97 -9.47
C LYS A 61 -25.34 -34.47 -9.17
N PRO A 62 -26.36 -33.61 -9.41
CA PRO A 62 -26.26 -32.19 -9.17
C PRO A 62 -26.17 -31.85 -7.67
N ILE A 63 -25.35 -30.85 -7.34
CA ILE A 63 -25.14 -30.37 -5.97
C ILE A 63 -25.78 -28.99 -5.81
N PHE A 64 -26.80 -28.87 -4.97
CA PHE A 64 -27.48 -27.60 -4.73
C PHE A 64 -27.04 -26.98 -3.41
N ARG A 65 -26.50 -25.76 -3.47
CA ARG A 65 -26.04 -25.00 -2.29
C ARG A 65 -27.15 -24.12 -1.71
N ASN A 66 -27.88 -23.40 -2.57
CA ASN A 66 -28.87 -22.40 -2.18
C ASN A 66 -30.32 -22.71 -2.60
N TYR A 67 -30.54 -23.77 -3.37
CA TYR A 67 -31.85 -24.11 -3.94
C TYR A 67 -32.36 -25.44 -3.36
N LYS A 68 -33.67 -25.50 -3.09
CA LYS A 68 -34.37 -26.73 -2.75
C LYS A 68 -35.28 -27.10 -3.92
N PRO A 69 -35.01 -28.19 -4.66
CA PRO A 69 -35.87 -28.60 -5.75
C PRO A 69 -37.26 -28.99 -5.20
N ASN A 70 -38.30 -28.56 -5.90
CA ASN A 70 -39.68 -28.86 -5.53
C ASN A 70 -40.05 -30.34 -5.83
N ASP A 71 -39.47 -30.93 -6.87
CA ASP A 71 -39.63 -32.34 -7.23
C ASP A 71 -38.45 -33.19 -6.73
N ALA A 72 -38.52 -33.60 -5.46
CA ALA A 72 -37.50 -34.45 -4.83
C ALA A 72 -37.44 -35.87 -5.43
N ALA A 73 -38.48 -36.34 -6.12
CA ALA A 73 -38.55 -37.68 -6.70
C ALA A 73 -37.66 -37.84 -7.95
N GLN A 74 -37.64 -36.83 -8.83
CA GLN A 74 -36.82 -36.84 -10.05
C GLN A 74 -35.35 -36.51 -9.76
N LEU A 75 -35.08 -35.77 -8.69
CA LEU A 75 -33.74 -35.40 -8.24
C LEU A 75 -33.32 -36.15 -6.96
N SER A 76 -33.79 -37.39 -6.78
CA SER A 76 -33.56 -38.23 -5.59
C SER A 76 -32.08 -38.52 -5.28
N GLY A 77 -31.16 -38.22 -6.22
CA GLY A 77 -29.70 -38.27 -6.01
C GLY A 77 -29.03 -36.92 -5.73
N ALA A 78 -29.76 -35.80 -5.76
CA ALA A 78 -29.15 -34.48 -5.62
C ALA A 78 -28.67 -34.24 -4.18
N ILE A 79 -27.41 -33.86 -4.04
CA ILE A 79 -26.80 -33.58 -2.73
C ILE A 79 -27.14 -32.15 -2.35
N ILE A 80 -28.09 -31.98 -1.42
CA ILE A 80 -28.39 -30.67 -0.83
C ILE A 80 -27.44 -30.47 0.34
N LEU A 81 -26.58 -29.45 0.26
CA LEU A 81 -25.69 -29.14 1.38
C LEU A 81 -26.51 -28.56 2.54
N PRO A 82 -26.22 -28.95 3.79
CA PRO A 82 -26.86 -28.35 4.95
C PRO A 82 -26.51 -26.86 5.00
N LYS A 83 -27.51 -26.01 5.30
CA LYS A 83 -27.28 -24.59 5.51
C LYS A 83 -26.27 -24.44 6.66
N PRO A 84 -25.23 -23.59 6.51
CA PRO A 84 -24.29 -23.35 7.60
C PRO A 84 -25.07 -22.82 8.80
N LYS A 85 -24.82 -23.41 9.98
CA LYS A 85 -25.37 -22.87 11.23
C LYS A 85 -24.76 -21.49 11.41
N LEU A 86 -25.62 -20.48 11.55
CA LEU A 86 -25.17 -19.14 11.89
C LEU A 86 -24.50 -19.23 13.26
N ILE A 87 -23.30 -18.67 13.35
CA ILE A 87 -22.57 -18.59 14.62
C ILE A 87 -23.38 -17.68 15.53
N ASP A 88 -23.70 -18.13 16.74
CA ASP A 88 -24.36 -17.28 17.72
C ASP A 88 -23.35 -16.25 18.25
N ILE A 89 -23.44 -15.04 17.70
CA ILE A 89 -22.56 -13.93 18.04
C ILE A 89 -22.70 -13.59 19.54
N LYS A 90 -23.88 -13.82 20.13
CA LYS A 90 -24.13 -13.51 21.54
C LYS A 90 -23.29 -14.40 22.45
N SER A 91 -23.27 -15.71 22.21
CA SER A 91 -22.45 -16.63 23.01
C SER A 91 -20.96 -16.34 22.84
N MET A 92 -20.52 -16.04 21.62
CA MET A 92 -19.12 -15.67 21.33
C MET A 92 -18.68 -14.42 22.10
N ILE A 93 -19.54 -13.39 22.14
CA ILE A 93 -19.26 -12.16 22.90
C ILE A 93 -19.25 -12.45 24.40
N GLU A 94 -20.17 -13.28 24.88
CA GLU A 94 -20.24 -13.66 26.30
C GLU A 94 -19.00 -14.44 26.74
N ASP A 95 -18.51 -15.36 25.90
CA ASP A 95 -17.27 -16.10 26.13
C ASP A 95 -16.05 -15.18 26.11
N GLN A 96 -15.99 -14.23 25.18
CA GLN A 96 -14.94 -13.21 25.14
C GLN A 96 -14.96 -12.30 26.37
N LEU A 97 -16.14 -11.90 26.85
CA LEU A 97 -16.27 -11.12 28.07
C LEU A 97 -15.88 -11.94 29.30
N LYS A 98 -16.31 -13.20 29.42
CA LYS A 98 -15.92 -14.08 30.53
C LYS A 98 -14.42 -14.32 30.55
N ASN A 99 -13.80 -14.56 29.39
CA ASN A 99 -12.36 -14.75 29.28
C ASN A 99 -11.57 -13.48 29.64
N LYS A 100 -12.10 -12.29 29.30
CA LYS A 100 -11.51 -10.99 29.70
C LYS A 100 -11.75 -10.64 31.17
N SER A 101 -12.91 -11.00 31.72
CA SER A 101 -13.29 -10.68 33.11
C SER A 101 -12.72 -11.68 34.13
N SER A 102 -12.38 -12.91 33.72
CA SER A 102 -11.91 -13.98 34.61
C SER A 102 -10.41 -13.92 34.93
N GLY A 103 -9.71 -12.83 34.62
CA GLY A 103 -8.35 -12.60 35.13
C GLY A 103 -7.24 -13.48 34.52
N ASN A 104 -7.45 -14.02 33.31
CA ASN A 104 -6.36 -14.59 32.51
C ASN A 104 -5.85 -13.54 31.52
N ASP A 105 -5.10 -12.60 32.05
CA ASP A 105 -4.48 -11.49 31.34
C ASP A 105 -3.13 -11.93 30.72
N ASN A 106 -2.87 -13.24 30.62
CA ASN A 106 -1.50 -13.75 30.51
C ASN A 106 -1.24 -14.69 29.33
N SER A 107 -2.11 -14.73 28.31
CA SER A 107 -1.91 -15.60 27.14
C SER A 107 -1.97 -14.92 25.77
N VAL A 108 -1.88 -13.59 25.72
CA VAL A 108 -1.46 -12.89 24.50
C VAL A 108 -0.37 -11.88 24.87
N SER A 109 0.85 -12.40 25.02
CA SER A 109 2.08 -11.61 25.01
C SER A 109 2.23 -10.95 23.65
N GLY A 110 1.65 -9.76 23.53
CA GLY A 110 1.69 -8.93 22.34
C GLY A 110 1.26 -7.53 22.73
N VAL A 111 2.05 -6.90 23.61
CA VAL A 111 2.11 -5.45 23.87
C VAL A 111 0.78 -4.74 23.62
N ILE A 112 -0.18 -4.90 24.53
CA ILE A 112 -1.24 -3.90 24.65
C ILE A 112 -0.58 -2.79 25.47
N GLU A 113 0.16 -1.92 24.78
CA GLU A 113 0.39 -0.57 25.29
C GLU A 113 -1.00 0.00 25.57
N ASP A 114 -1.25 0.37 26.83
CA ASP A 114 -2.43 1.11 27.22
C ASP A 114 -2.64 2.23 26.20
N VAL A 115 -3.71 2.11 25.40
CA VAL A 115 -3.97 3.08 24.34
C VAL A 115 -4.34 4.39 25.02
N ASP A 116 -3.35 5.27 25.14
CA ASP A 116 -3.51 6.61 25.67
C ASP A 116 -4.62 7.31 24.90
N LEU A 117 -5.71 7.65 25.60
CA LEU A 117 -6.93 8.24 25.06
C LEU A 117 -6.66 9.60 24.39
N LEU A 118 -5.54 10.25 24.70
CA LEU A 118 -5.08 11.46 24.02
C LEU A 118 -4.52 11.18 22.61
N SER A 119 -4.06 9.95 22.33
CA SER A 119 -3.55 9.55 21.02
C SER A 119 -4.66 9.24 20.00
N LEU A 120 -5.86 8.90 20.51
CA LEU A 120 -7.06 8.57 19.74
C LEU A 120 -7.85 9.82 19.31
N ALA A 121 -7.56 10.97 19.91
CA ALA A 121 -8.12 12.25 19.49
C ALA A 121 -7.65 12.64 18.07
N PRO A 122 -8.42 13.45 17.33
CA PRO A 122 -7.99 13.96 16.03
C PRO A 122 -6.64 14.68 16.18
N ARG A 123 -5.59 14.13 15.56
CA ARG A 123 -4.26 14.74 15.58
C ARG A 123 -4.28 16.09 14.86
N LYS A 124 -3.37 16.98 15.24
CA LYS A 124 -3.18 18.28 14.56
C LYS A 124 -2.97 18.04 13.05
N PRO A 125 -3.53 18.87 12.15
CA PRO A 125 -3.36 18.68 10.70
C PRO A 125 -1.89 18.61 10.25
N ASP A 126 -0.99 19.31 10.95
CA ASP A 126 0.45 19.33 10.65
C ASP A 126 1.24 18.14 11.22
N TRP A 127 0.59 17.19 11.91
CA TRP A 127 1.29 16.11 12.62
C TRP A 127 2.07 15.20 11.68
N ASP A 128 1.50 14.94 10.51
CA ASP A 128 2.08 14.09 9.48
C ASP A 128 3.28 14.80 8.84
N LEU A 129 3.12 16.10 8.56
CA LEU A 129 4.19 16.95 8.05
C LEU A 129 5.38 16.99 9.02
N LYS A 130 5.13 17.17 10.32
CA LYS A 130 6.18 17.20 11.34
C LYS A 130 6.95 15.88 11.38
N ARG A 131 6.25 14.75 11.42
CA ARG A 131 6.87 13.43 11.45
C ARG A 131 7.75 13.18 10.21
N ASP A 132 7.25 13.54 9.04
CA ASP A 132 7.95 13.29 7.78
C ASP A 132 9.14 14.25 7.57
N VAL A 133 9.04 15.49 8.07
CA VAL A 133 10.13 16.47 8.08
C VAL A 133 11.19 16.13 9.12
N GLU A 134 10.81 15.63 10.30
CA GLU A 134 11.73 15.30 11.40
C GLU A 134 12.80 14.29 10.98
N LYS A 135 12.44 13.27 10.20
CA LYS A 135 13.41 12.28 9.68
C LYS A 135 14.45 12.92 8.75
N LYS A 136 14.06 13.93 7.97
CA LYS A 136 14.96 14.67 7.08
C LYS A 136 15.84 15.63 7.87
N LEU A 137 15.26 16.37 8.81
CA LEU A 137 15.99 17.27 9.71
C LEU A 137 17.03 16.53 10.52
N LYS A 138 16.69 15.40 11.15
CA LYS A 138 17.63 14.58 11.93
C LYS A 138 18.86 14.14 11.14
N ARG A 139 18.72 13.87 9.84
CA ARG A 139 19.85 13.55 8.95
C ARG A 139 20.69 14.79 8.62
N LEU A 140 20.04 15.93 8.40
CA LEU A 140 20.70 17.19 8.10
C LEU A 140 21.44 17.74 9.33
N GLU A 141 20.81 17.72 10.51
CA GLU A 141 21.36 18.11 11.81
C GLU A 141 22.66 17.37 12.16
N LYS A 142 22.73 16.06 11.87
CA LYS A 142 23.97 15.30 12.06
C LYS A 142 25.11 15.78 11.15
N ARG A 143 24.79 16.24 9.94
CA ARG A 143 25.80 16.74 8.99
C ARG A 143 26.20 18.17 9.34
N THR A 144 25.25 19.02 9.72
CA THR A 144 25.55 20.39 10.15
C THR A 144 26.34 20.41 11.43
N THR A 145 26.01 19.59 12.44
CA THR A 145 26.83 19.49 13.67
C THR A 145 28.25 19.02 13.37
N ARG A 146 28.43 18.04 12.47
CA ARG A 146 29.75 17.61 12.00
C ARG A 146 30.50 18.74 11.27
N ALA A 147 29.85 19.44 10.34
CA ALA A 147 30.46 20.55 9.60
C ALA A 147 30.82 21.71 10.54
N ILE A 148 29.97 22.04 11.51
CA ILE A 148 30.26 23.04 12.54
C ILE A 148 31.49 22.63 13.36
N ALA A 149 31.56 21.37 13.79
CA ALA A 149 32.71 20.88 14.55
C ALA A 149 34.01 20.92 13.73
N GLU A 150 33.96 20.57 12.45
CA GLU A 150 35.09 20.60 11.53
C GLU A 150 35.57 22.03 11.27
N LEU A 151 34.67 22.96 10.94
CA LEU A 151 34.97 24.39 10.78
C LEU A 151 35.55 25.00 12.06
N THR A 152 35.02 24.62 13.22
CA THR A 152 35.54 25.09 14.51
C THR A 152 36.95 24.55 14.76
N ARG A 153 37.21 23.29 14.43
CA ARG A 153 38.53 22.66 14.55
C ARG A 153 39.56 23.32 13.63
N GLU A 154 39.21 23.56 12.37
CA GLU A 154 40.08 24.26 11.41
C GLU A 154 40.41 25.67 11.88
N ARG A 155 39.41 26.41 12.37
CA ARG A 155 39.60 27.76 12.91
C ARG A 155 40.57 27.77 14.09
N LEU A 156 40.39 26.88 15.06
CA LEU A 156 41.30 26.78 16.23
C LEU A 156 42.72 26.39 15.83
N LEU A 157 42.89 25.48 14.86
CA LEU A 157 44.21 25.11 14.35
C LEU A 157 44.88 26.24 13.58
N ALA A 158 44.13 27.02 12.80
CA ALA A 158 44.66 28.19 12.10
C ALA A 158 45.12 29.27 13.09
N GLU A 159 44.35 29.53 14.15
CA GLU A 159 44.72 30.46 15.22
C GLU A 159 45.96 29.99 15.99
N GLN A 160 46.06 28.68 16.28
CA GLN A 160 47.25 28.11 16.91
C GLN A 160 48.48 28.19 16.00
N LYS A 161 48.33 27.92 14.70
CA LYS A 161 49.44 28.05 13.74
C LYS A 161 49.90 29.49 13.60
N GLN A 162 48.97 30.45 13.49
CA GLN A 162 49.31 31.87 13.41
C GLN A 162 50.04 32.37 14.67
N SER A 163 49.60 31.92 15.85
CA SER A 163 50.30 32.24 17.11
C SER A 163 51.66 31.54 17.23
N GLN A 164 51.81 30.32 16.73
CA GLN A 164 53.11 29.64 16.68
C GLN A 164 54.06 30.29 15.66
N THR A 165 53.57 30.70 14.49
CA THR A 165 54.39 31.39 13.49
C THR A 165 54.84 32.75 13.99
N SER A 166 53.95 33.53 14.62
CA SER A 166 54.34 34.82 15.19
C SER A 166 55.30 34.65 16.35
N PHE A 167 55.12 33.63 17.20
CA PHE A 167 56.07 33.32 18.26
C PHE A 167 57.44 32.90 17.71
N ALA A 168 57.48 32.01 16.71
CA ALA A 168 58.73 31.57 16.09
C ALA A 168 59.47 32.72 15.38
N GLU A 169 58.75 33.63 14.74
CA GLU A 169 59.31 34.83 14.12
C GLU A 169 59.92 35.78 15.17
N VAL A 170 59.24 36.01 16.29
CA VAL A 170 59.80 36.79 17.41
C VAL A 170 61.05 36.10 17.97
N VAL A 171 61.03 34.78 18.17
CA VAL A 171 62.21 34.06 18.66
C VAL A 171 63.38 34.13 17.67
N ALA A 172 63.14 33.95 16.37
CA ALA A 172 64.17 34.05 15.34
C ALA A 172 64.81 35.45 15.29
N THR A 173 63.99 36.50 15.27
CA THR A 173 64.49 37.89 15.29
C THR A 173 65.29 38.21 16.57
N THR A 174 64.88 37.69 17.73
CA THR A 174 65.66 37.85 18.96
C THR A 174 66.97 37.06 18.95
N SER A 175 67.01 35.89 18.28
CA SER A 175 68.22 35.10 18.12
C SER A 175 69.23 35.77 17.19
N GLU A 176 68.78 36.29 16.04
CA GLU A 176 69.63 37.02 15.09
C GLU A 176 70.23 38.29 15.72
N LEU A 177 69.46 39.01 16.55
CA LEU A 177 69.98 40.16 17.31
C LEU A 177 71.01 39.77 18.38
N ASN A 178 70.92 38.55 18.92
CA ASN A 178 71.84 38.07 19.95
C ASN A 178 73.16 37.54 19.35
N GLU A 179 73.13 36.92 18.16
CA GLU A 179 74.34 36.53 17.42
C GLU A 179 75.11 37.75 16.91
N ALA A 180 74.42 38.78 16.41
CA ALA A 180 75.07 40.02 15.95
C ALA A 180 75.77 40.80 17.08
N ALA A 181 75.42 40.53 18.35
CA ALA A 181 76.07 41.14 19.51
C ALA A 181 77.30 40.37 20.02
N GLN A 182 77.60 39.18 19.46
CA GLN A 182 78.74 38.36 19.86
C GLN A 182 79.96 38.44 18.91
N ASP A 183 79.81 39.01 17.72
CA ASP A 183 80.89 39.12 16.71
C ASP A 183 81.67 40.46 16.76
N ASP A 184 81.33 41.41 17.65
CA ASP A 184 81.99 42.73 17.75
C ASP A 184 83.10 42.81 18.83
N ASP A 185 83.45 41.71 19.51
CA ASP A 185 84.37 41.68 20.67
C ASP A 185 85.67 40.84 20.49
N GLU A 186 86.11 40.53 19.25
CA GLU A 186 87.41 39.86 18.97
C GLU A 186 88.46 40.76 18.29
#